data_AF-A0A257ULS3-F1
#
_entry.id   AF-A0A257ULS3-F1
#
_cell.length_a   1.000
_cell.length_b   1.000
_cell.length_c   1.000
_cell.angle_alpha   90.00
_cell.angle_beta   90.00
_cell.angle_gamma   90.00
#
_symmetry.space_group_name_H-M   'P 1'
#
loop_
_entity.id
_entity.type
_entity.pdbx_description
1 polymer ?
#
loop_
_entity_poly.entity_id
_entity_poly.type
_entity_poly.pdbx_seq_one_letter_code
_entity_poly.pdbx_strand_id
1 'polypeptide(L)'
;MNTRRISKTYATAIYHGDPVVSESTGYIQQAAPGTTQIAGIFAGCKYLSVSQGRTLWSSYWPGADAAQDVECYIIDDPSAVFTVQANGGPVALADVGSNVNFAIGTGTASSGMSGATLDASTIATTATLPFRIVGYVGDNMFSGAGPGSDPTTAYNYVFVTFNNQDFKSLTGI
;
A
#
# COMPACT_ATOMS: atom_id res chain seq x y z
N MET A 1 -11.31 4.36 6.97
CA MET A 1 -10.97 2.93 7.10
C MET A 1 -12.26 2.17 6.88
N ASN A 2 -12.36 1.48 5.74
CA ASN A 2 -13.59 0.83 5.30
C ASN A 2 -13.40 -0.69 5.21
N THR A 3 -14.53 -1.39 5.30
CA THR A 3 -14.58 -2.84 5.18
C THR A 3 -14.85 -3.27 3.74
N ARG A 4 -14.02 -4.17 3.22
CA ARG A 4 -14.14 -4.76 1.88
C ARG A 4 -14.08 -6.29 1.97
N ARG A 5 -14.14 -6.98 0.82
CA ARG A 5 -14.09 -8.44 0.74
C ARG A 5 -12.93 -8.91 -0.13
N ILE A 6 -12.26 -9.97 0.31
CA ILE A 6 -11.35 -10.76 -0.52
C ILE A 6 -12.06 -12.08 -0.81
N SER A 7 -12.01 -12.53 -2.07
CA SER A 7 -12.55 -13.84 -2.45
C SER A 7 -11.84 -14.96 -1.68
N LYS A 8 -12.59 -15.94 -1.19
CA LYS A 8 -11.99 -17.11 -0.51
C LYS A 8 -10.97 -17.88 -1.37
N THR A 9 -11.06 -17.75 -2.70
CA THR A 9 -10.17 -18.43 -3.65
C THR A 9 -8.95 -17.60 -4.04
N TYR A 10 -8.80 -16.39 -3.50
CA TYR A 10 -7.68 -15.53 -3.83
C TYR A 10 -6.39 -16.05 -3.18
N ALA A 11 -5.50 -16.60 -4.00
CA ALA A 11 -4.34 -17.38 -3.56
C ALA A 11 -3.09 -16.54 -3.19
N THR A 12 -3.10 -15.24 -3.48
CA THR A 12 -1.96 -14.35 -3.22
C THR A 12 -2.07 -13.78 -1.80
N ALA A 13 -0.97 -13.83 -1.06
CA ALA A 13 -0.92 -13.20 0.26
C ALA A 13 -1.00 -11.66 0.13
N ILE A 14 -1.74 -11.02 1.04
CA ILE A 14 -1.81 -9.55 1.14
C ILE A 14 -1.39 -9.16 2.54
N TYR A 15 -0.32 -8.38 2.65
CA TYR A 15 0.30 -8.00 3.91
C TYR A 15 -0.15 -6.62 4.37
N HIS A 16 0.00 -6.35 5.67
CA HIS A 16 -0.28 -5.02 6.22
C HIS A 16 0.64 -3.98 5.57
N GLY A 17 0.06 -2.96 4.93
CA GLY A 17 0.78 -1.96 4.15
C GLY A 17 0.80 -2.19 2.64
N ASP A 18 0.28 -3.32 2.13
CA ASP A 18 0.20 -3.56 0.70
C ASP A 18 -0.85 -2.64 0.02
N PRO A 19 -0.53 -2.03 -1.13
CA PRO A 19 -1.53 -1.40 -1.98
C PRO A 19 -2.52 -2.44 -2.53
N VAL A 20 -3.80 -2.10 -2.52
CA VAL A 20 -4.88 -2.96 -3.03
C VAL A 20 -5.71 -2.26 -4.08
N VAL A 21 -6.27 -3.03 -5.01
CA VAL A 21 -7.14 -2.57 -6.11
C VAL A 21 -8.54 -3.17 -5.96
N SER A 22 -9.55 -2.44 -6.43
CA SER A 22 -10.92 -2.96 -6.55
C SER A 22 -11.07 -3.68 -7.88
N GLU A 23 -11.58 -4.91 -7.86
CA GLU A 23 -11.92 -5.67 -9.05
C GLU A 23 -13.35 -5.36 -9.52
N SER A 24 -13.62 -5.51 -10.82
CA SER A 24 -14.97 -5.39 -11.39
C SER A 24 -15.99 -6.38 -10.77
N THR A 25 -15.49 -7.44 -10.13
CA THR A 25 -16.27 -8.42 -9.39
C THR A 25 -16.68 -7.94 -7.99
N GLY A 26 -16.23 -6.77 -7.55
CA GLY A 26 -16.51 -6.17 -6.24
C GLY A 26 -15.58 -6.61 -5.10
N TYR A 27 -14.66 -7.55 -5.36
CA TYR A 27 -13.61 -7.95 -4.41
C TYR A 27 -12.41 -7.01 -4.49
N ILE A 28 -11.53 -7.09 -3.49
CA ILE A 28 -10.20 -6.47 -3.54
C ILE A 28 -9.11 -7.51 -3.77
N GLN A 29 -8.03 -7.08 -4.41
CA GLN A 29 -6.82 -7.87 -4.64
C GLN A 29 -5.58 -7.02 -4.38
N GLN A 30 -4.42 -7.67 -4.26
CA GLN A 30 -3.14 -6.94 -4.19
C GLN A 30 -2.93 -6.20 -5.51
N ALA A 31 -2.62 -4.91 -5.43
CA ALA A 31 -2.38 -4.12 -6.64
C ALA A 31 -1.03 -4.48 -7.26
N ALA A 32 -0.99 -4.55 -8.58
CA ALA A 32 0.26 -4.59 -9.33
C ALA A 32 0.78 -3.16 -9.58
N PRO A 33 2.10 -2.93 -9.61
CA PRO A 33 2.69 -1.66 -10.01
C PRO A 33 2.12 -1.19 -11.35
N GLY A 34 1.73 0.08 -11.45
CA GLY A 34 1.20 0.61 -12.70
C GLY A 34 0.38 1.87 -12.52
N THR A 35 -0.63 2.00 -13.38
CA THR A 35 -1.50 3.19 -13.47
C THR A 35 -2.95 2.90 -13.10
N THR A 36 -3.22 1.67 -12.65
CA THR A 36 -4.53 1.29 -12.13
C THR A 36 -4.83 2.06 -10.85
N GLN A 37 -6.08 2.51 -10.71
CA GLN A 37 -6.54 3.17 -9.50
C GLN A 37 -6.39 2.24 -8.29
N ILE A 38 -5.87 2.80 -7.21
CA ILE A 38 -5.71 2.09 -5.95
C ILE A 38 -6.99 2.24 -5.14
N ALA A 39 -7.49 1.14 -4.60
CA ALA A 39 -8.64 1.16 -3.70
C ALA A 39 -8.23 1.71 -2.33
N GLY A 40 -7.06 1.32 -1.85
CA GLY A 40 -6.47 1.79 -0.60
C GLY A 40 -5.23 0.98 -0.19
N ILE A 41 -4.84 1.09 1.07
CA ILE A 41 -3.79 0.28 1.69
C ILE A 41 -4.41 -0.77 2.61
N PHE A 42 -3.97 -2.02 2.50
CA PHE A 42 -4.46 -3.11 3.32
C PHE A 42 -4.00 -2.98 4.78
N ALA A 43 -4.94 -3.12 5.71
CA ALA A 43 -4.68 -2.95 7.14
C ALA A 43 -5.03 -4.16 8.01
N GLY A 44 -5.54 -5.24 7.42
CA GLY A 44 -5.82 -6.49 8.11
C GLY A 44 -7.08 -7.17 7.61
N CYS A 45 -7.34 -8.37 8.12
CA CYS A 45 -8.53 -9.14 7.77
C CYS A 45 -9.05 -10.00 8.92
N LYS A 46 -10.32 -10.39 8.78
CA LYS A 46 -11.04 -11.32 9.63
C LYS A 46 -11.69 -12.38 8.76
N TYR A 47 -11.44 -13.65 9.07
CA TYR A 47 -12.02 -14.77 8.31
C TYR A 47 -12.25 -16.00 9.18
N LEU A 48 -13.18 -16.85 8.74
CA LEU A 48 -13.41 -18.16 9.35
C LEU A 48 -12.37 -19.15 8.81
N SER A 49 -11.43 -19.57 9.66
CA SER A 49 -10.38 -20.51 9.32
C SER A 49 -10.93 -21.94 9.25
N VAL A 50 -10.67 -22.64 8.14
CA VAL A 50 -11.04 -24.06 7.96
C VAL A 50 -10.18 -24.94 8.85
N SER A 51 -8.87 -24.69 8.90
CA SER A 51 -7.92 -25.48 9.70
C SER A 51 -8.09 -25.29 11.21
N GLN A 52 -8.44 -24.09 11.66
CA GLN A 52 -8.59 -23.77 13.09
C GLN A 52 -10.04 -23.86 13.58
N GLY A 53 -11.02 -23.96 12.67
CA GLY A 53 -12.45 -24.07 13.00
C GLY A 53 -13.04 -22.86 13.72
N ARG A 54 -12.38 -21.69 13.65
CA ARG A 54 -12.79 -20.46 14.34
C ARG A 54 -12.51 -19.22 13.51
N THR A 55 -13.17 -18.12 13.88
CA THR A 55 -12.87 -16.82 13.27
C THR A 55 -11.51 -16.33 13.76
N LEU A 56 -10.60 -16.07 12.82
CA LEU A 56 -9.28 -15.53 13.05
C LEU A 56 -9.27 -14.04 12.65
N TRP A 57 -8.59 -13.24 13.45
CA TRP A 57 -8.17 -11.89 13.09
C TRP A 57 -6.69 -11.95 12.77
N SER A 58 -6.32 -11.47 11.59
CA SER A 58 -4.95 -11.50 11.09
C SER A 58 -4.56 -10.14 10.53
N SER A 59 -3.30 -9.74 10.74
CA SER A 59 -2.73 -8.54 10.13
C SER A 59 -2.50 -8.69 8.62
N TYR A 60 -2.50 -9.93 8.11
CA TYR A 60 -2.32 -10.26 6.70
C TYR A 60 -3.25 -11.38 6.24
N TRP A 61 -3.58 -11.40 4.95
CA TRP A 61 -4.24 -12.53 4.29
C TRP A 61 -3.18 -13.53 3.83
N PRO A 62 -3.20 -14.81 4.27
CA PRO A 62 -2.20 -15.80 3.88
C PRO A 62 -2.39 -16.41 2.48
N GLY A 63 -3.49 -16.11 1.77
CA GLY A 63 -3.79 -16.71 0.46
C GLY A 63 -4.65 -17.98 0.50
N ALA A 64 -5.01 -18.48 1.68
CA ALA A 64 -5.81 -19.70 1.82
C ALA A 64 -6.50 -19.76 3.20
N ASP A 65 -7.12 -20.90 3.50
CA ASP A 65 -7.68 -21.25 4.81
C ASP A 65 -9.03 -20.59 5.15
N ALA A 66 -9.61 -19.76 4.28
CA ALA A 66 -10.93 -19.19 4.51
C ALA A 66 -12.07 -20.13 4.06
N ALA A 67 -13.05 -20.36 4.95
CA ALA A 67 -14.25 -21.15 4.64
C ALA A 67 -15.23 -20.40 3.71
N GLN A 68 -15.21 -19.06 3.76
CA GLN A 68 -16.06 -18.14 3.02
C GLN A 68 -15.27 -16.87 2.68
N ASP A 69 -15.90 -15.89 2.02
CA ASP A 69 -15.25 -14.63 1.70
C ASP A 69 -14.69 -13.95 2.95
N VAL A 70 -13.51 -13.37 2.78
CA VAL A 70 -12.71 -12.78 3.84
C VAL A 70 -13.12 -11.33 4.00
N GLU A 71 -13.46 -10.93 5.23
CA GLU A 71 -13.67 -9.53 5.57
C GLU A 71 -12.31 -8.87 5.75
N CYS A 72 -12.06 -7.77 5.04
CA CYS A 72 -10.80 -7.04 5.12
C CYS A 72 -11.02 -5.56 5.41
N TYR A 73 -10.00 -4.93 5.99
CA TYR A 73 -9.99 -3.53 6.34
C TYR A 73 -8.95 -2.81 5.50
N ILE A 74 -9.36 -1.71 4.87
CA ILE A 74 -8.48 -0.87 4.05
C ILE A 74 -8.46 0.57 4.55
N ILE A 75 -7.32 1.22 4.40
CA ILE A 75 -7.16 2.66 4.58
C ILE A 75 -7.32 3.30 3.21
N ASP A 76 -8.43 4.00 3.01
CA ASP A 76 -8.89 4.55 1.74
C ASP A 76 -9.26 6.03 1.84
N ASP A 77 -8.86 6.68 2.94
CA ASP A 77 -9.02 8.12 3.11
C ASP A 77 -8.12 8.85 2.10
N PRO A 78 -8.68 9.68 1.19
CA PRO A 78 -7.93 10.50 0.24
C PRO A 78 -6.81 11.35 0.84
N SER A 79 -6.95 11.74 2.10
CA SER A 79 -6.03 12.60 2.84
C SER A 79 -5.00 11.84 3.68
N ALA A 80 -5.05 10.50 3.68
CA ALA A 80 -4.09 9.69 4.41
C ALA A 80 -2.65 9.91 3.90
N VAL A 81 -1.72 9.92 4.85
CA VAL A 81 -0.28 9.97 4.60
C VAL A 81 0.35 8.71 5.16
N PHE A 82 1.21 8.09 4.36
CA PHE A 82 1.91 6.86 4.70
C PHE A 82 3.41 7.08 4.67
N THR A 83 4.12 6.46 5.60
CA THR A 83 5.58 6.38 5.56
C THR A 83 5.97 5.10 4.82
N VAL A 84 6.81 5.22 3.80
CA VAL A 84 7.29 4.09 3.00
C VAL A 84 8.79 4.24 2.75
N GLN A 85 9.48 3.12 2.50
CA GLN A 85 10.89 3.12 2.11
C GLN A 85 11.02 3.18 0.59
N ALA A 86 11.92 4.04 0.08
CA ALA A 86 12.33 4.00 -1.32
C ALA A 86 13.16 2.73 -1.62
N ASN A 87 13.04 2.16 -2.81
CA ASN A 87 13.76 0.94 -3.19
C ASN A 87 15.13 1.17 -3.86
N GLY A 88 15.36 2.36 -4.42
CA GLY A 88 16.53 2.63 -5.25
C GLY A 88 16.54 4.09 -5.66
N GLY A 89 17.72 4.71 -5.73
CA GLY A 89 17.87 6.16 -5.92
C GLY A 89 17.46 6.97 -4.68
N PRO A 90 18.08 8.15 -4.46
CA PRO A 90 17.65 9.06 -3.40
C PRO A 90 16.33 9.74 -3.76
N VAL A 91 15.45 9.93 -2.77
CA VAL A 91 14.31 10.85 -2.88
C VAL A 91 14.66 12.14 -2.16
N ALA A 92 14.82 13.21 -2.92
CA ALA A 92 15.26 14.51 -2.42
C ALA A 92 14.11 15.51 -2.30
N LEU A 93 14.41 16.69 -1.74
CA LEU A 93 13.45 17.79 -1.62
C LEU A 93 12.85 18.21 -2.98
N ALA A 94 13.61 18.08 -4.07
CA ALA A 94 13.15 18.40 -5.42
C ALA A 94 12.05 17.46 -5.94
N ASP A 95 11.92 16.25 -5.35
CA ASP A 95 10.93 15.25 -5.74
C ASP A 95 9.59 15.46 -5.01
N VAL A 96 9.56 16.31 -3.97
CA VAL A 96 8.33 16.62 -3.23
C VAL A 96 7.32 17.29 -4.15
N GLY A 97 6.12 16.73 -4.23
CA GLY A 97 5.07 17.14 -5.17
C GLY A 97 5.00 16.31 -6.45
N SER A 98 6.03 15.52 -6.76
CA SER A 98 6.00 14.56 -7.87
C SER A 98 5.16 13.33 -7.55
N ASN A 99 4.63 12.69 -8.59
CA ASN A 99 3.92 11.43 -8.45
C ASN A 99 4.89 10.26 -8.68
N VAL A 100 4.55 9.10 -8.13
CA VAL A 100 5.46 7.96 -8.07
C VAL A 100 4.68 6.65 -8.02
N ASN A 101 5.30 5.60 -8.55
CA ASN A 101 4.80 4.24 -8.45
C ASN A 101 5.37 3.51 -7.23
N PHE A 102 4.87 2.30 -7.00
CA PHE A 102 5.39 1.38 -6.00
C PHE A 102 5.98 0.15 -6.69
N ALA A 103 6.81 -0.58 -5.96
CA ALA A 103 7.24 -1.92 -6.30
C ALA A 103 6.76 -2.88 -5.22
N ILE A 104 6.19 -4.02 -5.63
CA ILE A 104 5.81 -5.09 -4.70
C ILE A 104 7.04 -5.96 -4.42
N GLY A 105 7.45 -5.99 -3.16
CA GLY A 105 8.45 -6.94 -2.66
C GLY A 105 7.82 -8.10 -1.89
N THR A 106 8.66 -8.97 -1.36
CA THR A 106 8.22 -10.10 -0.55
C THR A 106 7.88 -9.63 0.88
N GLY A 107 6.60 -9.69 1.24
CA GLY A 107 6.16 -9.49 2.63
C GLY A 107 6.59 -10.62 3.56
N THR A 108 6.56 -10.37 4.86
CA THR A 108 7.01 -11.34 5.87
C THR A 108 5.83 -11.86 6.69
N ALA A 109 5.56 -13.17 6.62
CA ALA A 109 4.46 -13.81 7.37
C ALA A 109 4.65 -13.78 8.90
N SER A 110 5.90 -13.68 9.41
CA SER A 110 6.15 -13.62 10.85
C SER A 110 5.76 -12.28 11.49
N SER A 111 5.89 -11.17 10.75
CA SER A 111 5.44 -9.85 11.19
C SER A 111 4.10 -9.44 10.60
N GLY A 112 3.67 -10.09 9.50
CA GLY A 112 2.50 -9.70 8.71
C GLY A 112 2.70 -8.39 7.95
N MET A 113 3.94 -7.89 7.85
CA MET A 113 4.25 -6.61 7.21
C MET A 113 4.56 -6.77 5.73
N SER A 114 4.13 -5.77 4.96
CA SER A 114 4.37 -5.63 3.53
C SER A 114 5.85 -5.47 3.20
N GLY A 115 6.24 -6.00 2.04
CA GLY A 115 7.52 -5.72 1.38
C GLY A 115 7.40 -4.68 0.28
N ALA A 116 6.26 -3.98 0.17
CA ALA A 116 6.05 -2.94 -0.81
C ALA A 116 6.95 -1.73 -0.52
N THR A 117 7.52 -1.18 -1.58
CA THR A 117 8.45 -0.06 -1.52
C THR A 117 8.05 0.99 -2.53
N LEU A 118 8.50 2.23 -2.33
CA LEU A 118 8.37 3.27 -3.33
C LEU A 118 9.44 3.08 -4.41
N ASP A 119 9.03 3.12 -5.67
CA ASP A 119 9.95 2.97 -6.80
C ASP A 119 10.48 4.33 -7.24
N ALA A 120 11.65 4.74 -6.73
CA ALA A 120 12.15 6.09 -7.01
C ALA A 120 12.57 6.30 -8.48
N SER A 121 12.75 5.21 -9.25
CA SER A 121 13.01 5.32 -10.69
C SER A 121 11.78 5.78 -11.49
N THR A 122 10.59 5.73 -10.88
CA THR A 122 9.30 6.09 -11.49
C THR A 122 8.81 7.48 -11.12
N ILE A 123 9.60 8.26 -10.39
CA ILE A 123 9.25 9.64 -10.02
C ILE A 123 9.04 10.47 -11.28
N ALA A 124 7.82 10.98 -11.45
CA ALA A 124 7.41 11.74 -12.61
C ALA A 124 6.21 12.64 -12.31
N THR A 125 5.85 13.51 -13.26
CA THR A 125 4.64 14.34 -13.18
C THR A 125 3.39 13.66 -13.75
N THR A 126 3.49 12.39 -14.13
CA THR A 126 2.39 11.60 -14.71
C THR A 126 1.22 11.49 -13.74
N ALA A 127 0.04 11.96 -14.15
CA ALA A 127 -1.13 12.07 -13.28
C ALA A 127 -1.74 10.72 -12.87
N THR A 128 -1.50 9.65 -13.64
CA THR A 128 -2.07 8.31 -13.39
C THR A 128 -1.25 7.47 -12.42
N LEU A 129 -0.09 7.96 -11.96
CA LEU A 129 0.71 7.28 -10.94
C LEU A 129 -0.04 7.27 -9.59
N PRO A 130 0.07 6.18 -8.82
CA PRO A 130 -0.80 5.92 -7.68
C PRO A 130 -0.56 6.85 -6.49
N PHE A 131 0.69 7.25 -6.23
CA PHE A 131 1.07 8.02 -5.05
C PHE A 131 1.71 9.36 -5.41
N ARG A 132 1.68 10.30 -4.47
CA ARG A 132 2.39 11.58 -4.52
C ARG A 132 3.29 11.72 -3.31
N ILE A 133 4.51 12.17 -3.53
CA ILE A 133 5.49 12.44 -2.48
C ILE A 133 5.13 13.75 -1.79
N VAL A 134 4.94 13.71 -0.47
CA VAL A 134 4.62 14.91 0.34
C VAL A 134 5.80 15.38 1.17
N GLY A 135 6.81 14.53 1.38
CA GLY A 135 8.01 14.85 2.13
C GLY A 135 8.90 13.62 2.31
N TYR A 136 9.99 13.80 3.03
CA TYR A 136 10.89 12.70 3.41
C TYR A 136 11.35 12.85 4.85
N VAL A 137 11.82 11.75 5.44
CA VAL A 137 12.31 11.77 6.81
C VAL A 137 13.57 12.63 6.88
N GLY A 138 13.64 13.57 7.83
CA GLY A 138 14.76 14.52 7.92
C GLY A 138 14.54 15.84 7.20
N ASP A 139 13.44 16.00 6.47
CA ASP A 139 12.91 17.33 6.19
C ASP A 139 12.36 17.92 7.49
N ASN A 140 13.06 18.90 8.06
CA ASN A 140 12.73 19.53 9.34
C ASN A 140 11.34 20.19 9.38
N MET A 141 10.66 20.32 8.24
CA MET A 141 9.26 20.78 8.17
C MET A 141 8.24 19.65 8.37
N PHE A 142 8.62 18.39 8.17
CA PHE A 142 7.71 17.24 8.20
C PHE A 142 8.12 16.17 9.22
N SER A 143 9.43 15.91 9.41
CA SER A 143 9.93 15.05 10.47
C SER A 143 11.37 15.40 10.90
N GLY A 144 11.69 15.12 12.16
CA GLY A 144 13.08 15.17 12.62
C GLY A 144 13.99 14.16 11.92
N ALA A 145 15.30 14.41 11.95
CA ALA A 145 16.30 13.48 11.44
C ALA A 145 16.32 12.16 12.22
N GLY A 146 16.47 11.05 11.51
CA GLY A 146 16.48 9.69 12.06
C GLY A 146 17.05 8.69 11.05
N PRO A 147 16.94 7.37 11.29
CA PRO A 147 17.29 6.37 10.29
C PRO A 147 16.54 6.62 8.97
N GLY A 148 17.24 6.50 7.83
CA GLY A 148 16.65 6.75 6.52
C GLY A 148 16.38 8.22 6.20
N SER A 149 17.03 9.15 6.91
CA SER A 149 16.85 10.60 6.70
C SER A 149 17.76 11.24 5.66
N ASP A 150 18.72 10.49 5.12
CA ASP A 150 19.68 11.00 4.15
C ASP A 150 19.04 11.07 2.75
N PRO A 151 18.75 12.28 2.21
CA PRO A 151 18.13 12.43 0.90
C PRO A 151 19.14 12.34 -0.24
N THR A 152 20.40 11.98 0.04
CA THR A 152 21.46 11.83 -0.97
C THR A 152 21.78 10.37 -1.27
N THR A 153 21.26 9.44 -0.47
CA THR A 153 21.44 8.00 -0.64
C THR A 153 20.11 7.29 -0.88
N ALA A 154 20.19 6.10 -1.48
CA ALA A 154 19.03 5.24 -1.68
C ALA A 154 18.47 4.75 -0.35
N TYR A 155 17.24 4.25 -0.37
CA TYR A 155 16.54 3.64 0.78
C TYR A 155 16.14 4.62 1.87
N ASN A 156 16.05 5.91 1.55
CA ASN A 156 15.50 6.88 2.47
C ASN A 156 13.99 6.66 2.69
N TYR A 157 13.51 7.06 3.87
CA TYR A 157 12.10 6.99 4.20
C TYR A 157 11.38 8.24 3.71
N VAL A 158 10.22 8.02 3.10
CA VAL A 158 9.45 9.05 2.42
C VAL A 158 8.00 9.00 2.86
N PHE A 159 7.39 10.17 2.86
CA PHE A 159 5.98 10.33 3.16
C PHE A 159 5.22 10.49 1.84
N VAL A 160 4.20 9.67 1.67
CA VAL A 160 3.39 9.65 0.45
C VAL A 160 1.92 9.75 0.79
N THR A 161 1.16 10.35 -0.12
CA THR A 161 -0.31 10.37 -0.10
C THR A 161 -0.86 9.79 -1.39
N PHE A 162 -2.15 9.46 -1.41
CA PHE A 162 -2.81 8.98 -2.61
C PHE A 162 -2.86 10.07 -3.71
N ASN A 163 -2.60 9.68 -4.95
CA ASN A 163 -2.80 10.51 -6.14
C ASN A 163 -3.91 9.93 -7.03
N ASN A 164 -3.75 8.68 -7.50
CA ASN A 164 -4.74 7.98 -8.34
C ASN A 164 -5.44 6.87 -7.53
N GLN A 165 -6.51 7.24 -6.82
CA GLN A 165 -7.25 6.40 -5.86
C GLN A 165 -8.76 6.53 -6.07
N ASP A 166 -9.52 5.48 -5.80
CA ASP A 166 -10.96 5.34 -6.08
C ASP A 166 -11.83 6.54 -5.62
N PHE A 167 -11.56 7.11 -4.44
CA PHE A 167 -12.32 8.23 -3.87
C PHE A 167 -11.76 9.61 -4.23
N LYS A 168 -10.60 9.68 -4.91
CA LYS A 168 -10.05 10.92 -5.49
C LYS A 168 -10.43 11.10 -6.96
N SER A 169 -10.88 10.04 -7.61
CA SER A 169 -11.33 10.06 -8.99
C SER A 169 -12.85 10.06 -9.08
N LEU A 170 -13.40 10.83 -10.01
CA LEU A 170 -14.83 10.76 -10.35
C LEU A 170 -15.13 9.61 -11.33
N THR A 171 -14.08 9.01 -11.90
CA THR A 171 -14.19 7.86 -12.79
C THR A 171 -14.32 6.60 -11.94
N GLY A 172 -15.44 5.88 -12.09
CA GLY A 172 -15.65 4.60 -11.44
C GLY A 172 -14.75 3.49 -11.99
N ILE A 173 -14.79 2.35 -11.31
CA ILE A 173 -14.13 1.09 -11.69
C ILE A 173 -15.07 0.22 -12.51
#